data_AF-A0A158EI23-F1
#
_entry.id   AF-A0A158EI23-F1
#
_cell.length_a   1.000
_cell.length_b   1.000
_cell.length_c   1.000
_cell.angle_alpha   90.00
_cell.angle_beta   90.00
_cell.angle_gamma   90.00
#
_symmetry.space_group_name_H-M   'P 1'
#
loop_
_entity.id
_entity.type
_entity.pdbx_description
1 polymer ?
#
loop_
_entity_poly.entity_id
_entity_poly.type
_entity_poly.pdbx_seq_one_letter_code
_entity_poly.pdbx_strand_id
1 'polypeptide(L)'
;MLLTEQGSWVLRMQKALVQMNLQLTEVLTDVMGVTGQAIVRAIVAGEREPKLLARHRHGRVKRSEDDIVRALTGNWRDEHLFVLGQAMAMFDSLAQCIVECDAKIEALLMPLGRHDVALDGPGKRRSKNAPKFDARAALARWAGVDLTRASTACQSPP
;
A
#
# COMPACT_ATOMS: atom_id res chain seq x y z
N MET A 1 14.46 -1.43 1.68
CA MET A 1 14.83 -0.71 0.45
C MET A 1 13.60 -0.44 -0.42
N LEU A 2 12.99 -1.45 -1.07
CA LEU A 2 11.83 -1.26 -1.97
C LEU A 2 10.63 -0.55 -1.33
N LEU A 3 10.25 -0.90 -0.09
CA LEU A 3 9.15 -0.23 0.63
C LEU A 3 9.44 1.25 0.93
N THR A 4 10.70 1.58 1.25
CA THR A 4 11.15 2.96 1.51
C THR A 4 11.12 3.80 0.24
N GLU A 5 11.57 3.21 -0.88
CA GLU A 5 11.51 3.84 -2.19
C GLU A 5 10.07 4.07 -2.63
N GLN A 6 9.19 3.07 -2.44
CA GLN A 6 7.77 3.21 -2.73
C GLN A 6 7.16 4.39 -1.96
N GLY A 7 7.49 4.53 -0.67
CA GLY A 7 7.10 5.68 0.15
C GLY A 7 7.56 7.03 -0.42
N SER A 8 8.76 7.09 -0.97
CA SER A 8 9.28 8.31 -1.61
C SER A 8 8.53 8.69 -2.88
N TRP A 9 8.04 7.71 -3.65
CA TRP A 9 7.14 7.98 -4.79
C TRP A 9 5.77 8.47 -4.35
N VAL A 10 5.25 8.01 -3.21
CA VAL A 10 4.03 8.58 -2.60
C VAL A 10 4.20 10.06 -2.28
N LEU A 11 5.33 10.45 -1.69
CA LEU A 11 5.61 11.86 -1.40
C LEU A 11 5.69 12.71 -2.68
N ARG A 12 6.25 12.16 -3.77
CA ARG A 12 6.28 12.83 -5.07
C ARG A 12 4.87 13.03 -5.66
N MET A 13 4.00 12.02 -5.56
CA MET A 13 2.59 12.15 -5.96
C MET A 13 1.89 13.24 -5.13
N GLN A 14 2.06 13.23 -3.81
CA GLN A 14 1.48 14.27 -2.94
C GLN A 14 1.97 15.67 -3.31
N LYS A 15 3.27 15.83 -3.60
CA LYS A 15 3.83 17.10 -4.05
C LYS A 15 3.18 17.59 -5.35
N ALA A 16 3.02 16.70 -6.33
CA ALA A 16 2.35 17.05 -7.60
C ALA A 16 0.89 17.47 -7.38
N LEU A 17 0.16 16.76 -6.51
CA LEU A 17 -1.21 17.13 -6.14
C LEU A 17 -1.27 18.54 -5.51
N VAL A 18 -0.41 18.82 -4.54
CA VAL A 18 -0.35 20.15 -3.88
C VAL A 18 0.02 21.25 -4.87
N GLN A 19 0.95 21.01 -5.80
CA GLN A 19 1.34 21.99 -6.83
C GLN A 19 0.20 22.30 -7.81
N MET A 20 -0.76 21.38 -7.99
CA MET A 20 -1.99 21.59 -8.74
C MET A 20 -3.14 22.14 -7.88
N ASN A 21 -2.89 22.50 -6.62
CA ASN A 21 -3.93 22.90 -5.66
C ASN A 21 -4.99 21.82 -5.39
N LEU A 22 -4.60 20.54 -5.46
CA LEU A 22 -5.45 19.41 -5.10
C LEU A 22 -5.14 18.96 -3.67
N GLN A 23 -6.05 19.22 -2.72
CA GLN A 23 -5.89 18.98 -1.28
C GLN A 23 -6.33 17.58 -0.85
N LEU A 24 -6.07 16.57 -1.69
CA LEU A 24 -6.53 15.20 -1.46
C LEU A 24 -5.97 14.59 -0.16
N THR A 25 -4.78 15.03 0.26
CA THR A 25 -4.11 14.65 1.53
C THR A 25 -4.84 15.12 2.78
N GLU A 26 -5.69 16.14 2.69
CA GLU A 26 -6.43 16.68 3.84
C GLU A 26 -7.77 15.95 4.06
N VAL A 27 -8.35 15.44 2.97
CA VAL A 27 -9.65 14.76 2.99
C VAL A 27 -9.54 13.24 3.08
N LEU A 28 -8.41 12.66 2.67
CA LEU A 28 -8.15 11.23 2.76
C LEU A 28 -7.10 10.93 3.83
N THR A 29 -7.36 9.89 4.64
CA THR A 29 -6.38 9.37 5.61
C THR A 29 -5.15 8.77 4.93
N ASP A 30 -5.31 8.24 3.71
CA ASP A 30 -4.23 7.63 2.93
C ASP A 30 -4.48 7.86 1.42
N VAL A 31 -3.64 8.70 0.81
CA VAL A 31 -3.69 9.00 -0.63
C VAL A 31 -3.38 7.77 -1.48
N MET A 32 -2.61 6.83 -0.95
CA MET A 32 -2.33 5.56 -1.60
C MET A 32 -3.10 4.40 -0.98
N GLY A 33 -4.24 4.70 -0.36
CA GLY A 33 -5.28 3.73 -0.04
C GLY A 33 -6.21 3.52 -1.25
N VAL A 34 -7.19 2.62 -1.12
CA VAL A 34 -8.08 2.21 -2.23
C VAL A 34 -8.75 3.41 -2.92
N THR A 35 -9.40 4.29 -2.16
CA THR A 35 -10.07 5.48 -2.73
C THR A 35 -9.07 6.46 -3.35
N GLY A 36 -7.96 6.76 -2.66
CA GLY A 36 -7.00 7.72 -3.17
C GLY A 36 -6.31 7.24 -4.45
N GLN A 37 -5.96 5.96 -4.50
CA GLN A 37 -5.46 5.34 -5.74
C GLN A 37 -6.48 5.45 -6.86
N ALA A 38 -7.75 5.09 -6.63
CA ALA A 38 -8.78 5.18 -7.66
C ALA A 38 -8.92 6.61 -8.24
N ILE A 39 -8.92 7.61 -7.38
CA ILE A 39 -8.95 9.03 -7.78
C ILE A 39 -7.71 9.40 -8.60
N VAL A 40 -6.52 9.08 -8.10
CA VAL A 40 -5.26 9.39 -8.80
C VAL A 40 -5.18 8.67 -10.15
N ARG A 41 -5.64 7.40 -10.24
CA ARG A 41 -5.73 6.64 -11.51
C ARG A 41 -6.61 7.39 -12.51
N ALA A 42 -7.78 7.85 -12.08
CA ALA A 42 -8.73 8.58 -12.92
C ALA A 42 -8.13 9.91 -13.41
N ILE A 43 -7.43 10.64 -12.54
CA ILE A 43 -6.70 11.85 -12.91
C ILE A 43 -5.62 11.54 -13.96
N VAL A 44 -4.85 10.47 -13.78
CA VAL A 44 -3.84 10.07 -14.78
C VAL A 44 -4.50 9.64 -16.10
N ALA A 45 -5.69 9.05 -16.05
CA ALA A 45 -6.44 8.56 -17.22
C ALA A 45 -7.14 9.67 -18.04
N GLY A 46 -7.20 10.91 -17.55
CA GLY A 46 -7.84 12.01 -18.29
C GLY A 46 -9.09 12.60 -17.62
N GLU A 47 -9.50 12.11 -16.45
CA GLU A 47 -10.64 12.67 -15.72
C GLU A 47 -10.27 13.97 -14.96
N ARG A 48 -11.06 15.02 -15.12
CA ARG A 48 -10.87 16.33 -14.45
C ARG A 48 -12.15 16.85 -13.80
N GLU A 49 -13.28 16.18 -13.97
CA GLU A 49 -14.53 16.55 -13.31
C GLU A 49 -14.48 16.12 -11.84
N PRO A 50 -14.46 17.08 -10.87
CA PRO A 50 -14.31 16.75 -9.46
C PRO A 50 -15.44 15.87 -8.92
N LYS A 51 -16.65 16.00 -9.47
CA LYS A 51 -17.80 15.16 -9.10
C LYS A 51 -17.61 13.71 -9.52
N LEU A 52 -17.08 13.45 -10.72
CA LEU A 52 -16.80 12.09 -11.18
C LEU A 52 -15.68 11.47 -10.34
N LEU A 53 -14.64 12.24 -10.04
CA LEU A 53 -13.56 11.81 -9.16
C LEU A 53 -14.06 11.49 -7.74
N ALA A 54 -14.95 12.32 -7.18
CA ALA A 54 -15.50 12.12 -5.84
C ALA A 54 -16.37 10.85 -5.73
N ARG A 55 -16.94 10.34 -6.82
CA ARG A 55 -17.69 9.07 -6.84
C ARG A 55 -16.83 7.85 -6.52
N HIS A 56 -15.51 7.92 -6.66
CA HIS A 56 -14.60 6.87 -6.20
C HIS A 56 -14.48 6.76 -4.68
N ARG A 57 -15.10 7.68 -3.93
CA ARG A 57 -15.17 7.67 -2.48
C ARG A 57 -15.79 6.37 -1.99
N HIS A 58 -15.04 5.61 -1.19
CA HIS A 58 -15.60 4.49 -0.45
C HIS A 58 -16.43 5.03 0.73
N GLY A 59 -17.60 4.45 1.01
CA GLY A 59 -18.46 4.83 2.14
C GLY A 59 -17.80 4.87 3.53
N ARG A 60 -16.61 4.29 3.72
CA ARG A 60 -15.82 4.38 4.96
C ARG A 60 -15.03 5.69 5.12
N VAL A 61 -14.95 6.51 4.07
CA VAL A 61 -14.29 7.83 4.14
C VAL A 61 -15.15 8.76 4.98
N LYS A 62 -14.59 9.31 6.06
CA LYS A 62 -15.32 10.14 7.02
C LYS A 62 -15.82 11.47 6.43
N ARG A 63 -15.09 12.01 5.46
CA ARG A 63 -15.42 13.28 4.79
C ARG A 63 -16.57 13.12 3.81
N SER A 64 -17.36 14.17 3.63
CA SER A 64 -18.48 14.18 2.69
C SER A 64 -17.99 14.15 1.24
N GLU A 65 -18.88 13.86 0.31
CA GLU A 65 -18.58 13.99 -1.12
C GLU A 65 -18.22 15.43 -1.49
N ASP A 66 -18.95 16.41 -0.94
CA ASP A 66 -18.68 17.84 -1.15
C ASP A 66 -17.29 18.26 -0.68
N ASP A 67 -16.82 17.75 0.46
CA ASP A 67 -15.47 18.01 0.95
C ASP A 67 -14.41 17.51 -0.05
N ILE A 68 -14.64 16.33 -0.65
CA ILE A 68 -13.73 15.75 -1.65
C ILE A 68 -13.77 16.54 -2.95
N VAL A 69 -14.96 16.96 -3.40
CA VAL A 69 -15.12 17.83 -4.58
C VAL A 69 -14.34 19.13 -4.41
N ARG A 70 -14.44 19.77 -3.24
CA ARG A 70 -13.66 20.99 -2.93
C ARG A 70 -12.15 20.70 -2.94
N ALA A 71 -11.70 19.59 -2.36
CA ALA A 71 -10.30 19.21 -2.35
C ALA A 71 -9.74 18.88 -3.75
N LEU A 72 -10.61 18.57 -4.72
CA LEU A 72 -10.25 18.26 -6.10
C LEU A 72 -10.37 19.48 -7.04
N THR A 73 -10.58 20.68 -6.48
CA THR A 73 -10.69 21.92 -7.26
C THR A 73 -9.31 22.59 -7.36
N GLY A 74 -8.67 22.47 -8.51
CA GLY A 74 -7.28 22.89 -8.70
C GLY A 74 -6.94 23.38 -10.12
N ASN A 75 -5.66 23.69 -10.34
CA ASN A 75 -5.12 24.03 -11.65
C ASN A 75 -4.48 22.77 -12.26
N TRP A 76 -5.11 22.21 -13.29
CA TRP A 76 -4.73 20.95 -13.96
C TRP A 76 -3.51 21.14 -14.88
N ARG A 77 -2.38 21.60 -14.32
CA ARG A 77 -1.16 21.89 -15.08
C ARG A 77 -0.53 20.62 -15.62
N ASP A 78 -0.25 20.63 -16.92
CA ASP A 78 0.26 19.45 -17.65
C ASP A 78 1.59 18.94 -17.10
N GLU A 79 2.50 19.85 -16.70
CA GLU A 79 3.79 19.44 -16.13
C GLU A 79 3.62 18.60 -14.85
N HIS A 80 2.66 18.97 -14.00
CA HIS A 80 2.39 18.28 -12.74
C HIS A 80 1.58 17.00 -12.95
N LEU A 81 0.66 16.99 -13.92
CA LEU A 81 -0.04 15.78 -14.35
C LEU A 81 0.93 14.74 -14.90
N PHE A 82 1.91 15.16 -15.70
CA PHE A 82 2.96 14.28 -16.20
C PHE A 82 3.77 13.67 -15.05
N VAL A 83 4.24 14.49 -14.10
CA VAL A 83 4.99 14.01 -12.92
C VAL A 83 4.13 13.07 -12.07
N LEU A 84 2.84 13.36 -11.89
CA LEU A 84 1.91 12.50 -11.15
C LEU A 84 1.81 11.12 -11.82
N GLY A 85 1.66 11.07 -13.15
CA GLY A 85 1.62 9.83 -13.92
C GLY A 85 2.92 9.02 -13.80
N GLN A 86 4.08 9.68 -13.93
CA GLN A 86 5.38 9.02 -13.79
C GLN A 86 5.58 8.46 -12.37
N ALA A 87 5.25 9.23 -11.33
CA ALA A 87 5.38 8.78 -9.95
C ALA A 87 4.46 7.60 -9.64
N MET A 88 3.27 7.59 -10.22
CA MET A 88 2.31 6.49 -10.11
C MET A 88 2.79 5.21 -10.81
N ALA A 89 3.35 5.32 -12.01
CA ALA A 89 3.93 4.18 -12.71
C ALA A 89 5.10 3.55 -11.93
N MET A 90 5.97 4.38 -11.35
CA MET A 90 7.07 3.90 -10.50
C MET A 90 6.58 3.23 -9.22
N PHE A 91 5.52 3.77 -8.61
CA PHE A 91 4.87 3.16 -7.45
C PHE A 91 4.34 1.75 -7.78
N ASP A 92 3.67 1.60 -8.93
CA ASP A 92 3.12 0.31 -9.38
C ASP A 92 4.22 -0.70 -9.72
N SER A 93 5.29 -0.27 -10.37
CA SER A 93 6.45 -1.12 -10.66
C SER A 93 7.08 -1.66 -9.38
N LEU A 94 7.30 -0.81 -8.38
CA LEU A 94 7.80 -1.25 -7.08
C LEU A 94 6.83 -2.18 -6.35
N ALA A 95 5.52 -1.96 -6.47
CA ALA A 95 4.52 -2.86 -5.92
C ALA A 95 4.64 -4.25 -6.56
N GLN A 96 4.89 -4.33 -7.86
CA GLN A 96 5.11 -5.59 -8.57
C GLN A 96 6.40 -6.28 -8.10
N CYS A 97 7.52 -5.55 -7.97
CA CYS A 97 8.76 -6.11 -7.43
C CYS A 97 8.57 -6.69 -6.01
N ILE A 98 7.79 -6.03 -5.16
CA ILE A 98 7.48 -6.53 -3.81
C ILE A 98 6.72 -7.87 -3.89
N VAL A 99 5.76 -8.00 -4.80
CA VAL A 99 5.02 -9.25 -5.00
C VAL A 99 5.93 -10.38 -5.47
N GLU A 100 6.88 -10.09 -6.35
CA GLU A 100 7.87 -11.06 -6.81
C GLU A 100 8.80 -11.50 -5.68
N CYS A 101 9.23 -10.56 -4.83
CA CYS A 101 9.97 -10.89 -3.61
C CYS A 101 9.16 -11.79 -2.68
N ASP A 102 7.90 -11.46 -2.42
CA ASP A 102 7.00 -12.27 -1.58
C ASP A 102 6.89 -13.71 -2.11
N ALA A 103 6.66 -13.87 -3.41
CA ALA A 103 6.57 -15.18 -4.06
C ALA A 103 7.89 -15.96 -3.98
N LYS A 104 9.03 -15.28 -4.16
CA LYS A 104 10.35 -15.93 -4.04
C LYS A 104 10.63 -16.36 -2.60
N ILE A 105 10.27 -15.55 -1.62
CA ILE A 105 10.42 -15.87 -0.19
C ILE A 105 9.55 -17.09 0.15
N GLU A 106 8.29 -17.11 -0.28
CA GLU A 106 7.40 -18.24 -0.07
C GLU A 106 7.96 -19.55 -0.65
N ALA A 107 8.44 -19.50 -1.89
CA ALA A 107 9.03 -20.66 -2.56
C ALA A 107 10.31 -21.18 -1.86
N LEU A 108 11.10 -20.30 -1.25
CA LEU A 108 12.28 -20.67 -0.47
C LEU A 108 11.92 -21.22 0.92
N LEU A 109 10.86 -20.72 1.55
CA LEU A 109 10.40 -21.18 2.86
C LEU A 109 9.67 -22.52 2.79
N MET A 110 8.94 -22.79 1.70
CA MET A 110 8.14 -24.01 1.54
C MET A 110 8.94 -25.31 1.77
N PRO A 111 10.11 -25.55 1.14
CA PRO A 111 10.90 -26.77 1.38
C PRO A 111 11.62 -26.80 2.73
N LEU A 112 11.71 -25.67 3.44
CA LEU A 112 12.33 -25.59 4.76
C LEU A 112 11.37 -25.98 5.90
N GLY A 113 10.08 -26.14 5.60
CA GLY A 113 9.10 -26.60 6.57
C GLY A 113 9.39 -28.02 7.03
N ARG A 114 9.78 -28.18 8.30
CA ARG A 114 10.12 -29.48 8.91
C ARG A 114 9.28 -29.80 10.13
N HIS A 115 8.52 -28.83 10.63
CA HIS A 115 7.71 -28.94 11.83
C HIS A 115 6.23 -28.78 11.49
N ASP A 116 5.40 -29.59 12.14
CA ASP A 116 3.96 -29.38 12.18
C ASP A 116 3.62 -28.60 13.45
N VAL A 117 3.21 -27.34 13.28
CA VAL A 117 2.98 -26.41 14.39
C VAL A 117 1.54 -25.92 14.32
N ALA A 118 0.75 -26.26 15.34
CA ALA A 118 -0.57 -25.68 15.53
C ALA A 118 -0.43 -24.20 15.93
N LEU A 119 -1.00 -23.31 15.12
CA LEU A 119 -1.02 -21.88 15.40
C LEU A 119 -2.24 -21.52 16.25
N ASP A 120 -2.03 -21.27 17.54
CA ASP A 120 -3.12 -20.85 18.41
C ASP A 120 -3.45 -19.36 18.25
N GLY A 121 -4.75 -19.08 18.25
CA GLY A 121 -5.33 -17.73 18.30
C GLY A 121 -5.19 -16.88 17.03
N PRO A 122 -5.94 -15.77 16.96
CA PRO A 122 -5.93 -14.89 15.81
C PRO A 122 -4.53 -14.27 15.64
N GLY A 123 -4.05 -14.22 14.39
CA GLY A 123 -2.80 -13.55 14.05
C GLY A 123 -2.86 -12.04 14.30
N LYS A 124 -1.70 -11.39 14.33
CA LYS A 124 -1.64 -9.92 14.36
C LYS A 124 -2.39 -9.35 13.16
N ARG A 125 -3.05 -8.20 13.36
CA ARG A 125 -3.77 -7.48 12.31
C ARG A 125 -2.82 -7.23 11.13
N ARG A 126 -3.22 -7.64 9.92
CA ARG A 126 -2.44 -7.42 8.70
C ARG A 126 -2.15 -5.92 8.53
N SER A 127 -0.86 -5.59 8.42
CA SER A 127 -0.41 -4.25 8.08
C SER A 127 -0.53 -4.03 6.56
N LYS A 128 -0.45 -2.76 6.12
CA LYS A 128 -0.51 -2.39 4.70
C LYS A 128 0.56 -3.09 3.85
N ASN A 129 1.70 -3.40 4.46
CA ASN A 129 2.87 -3.99 3.82
C ASN A 129 3.10 -5.45 4.24
N ALA A 130 2.06 -6.14 4.72
CA ALA A 130 2.17 -7.55 5.05
C ALA A 130 2.37 -8.39 3.77
N PRO A 131 3.19 -9.45 3.82
CA PRO A 131 3.38 -10.33 2.66
C PRO A 131 2.07 -10.91 2.15
N LYS A 132 2.01 -11.15 0.84
CA LYS A 132 0.80 -11.72 0.21
C LYS A 132 0.53 -13.19 0.57
N PHE A 133 1.52 -13.90 1.08
CA PHE A 133 1.40 -15.28 1.56
C PHE A 133 1.23 -15.39 3.07
N ASP A 134 0.94 -16.59 3.59
CA ASP A 134 0.88 -16.85 5.03
C ASP A 134 2.27 -17.00 5.64
N ALA A 135 2.94 -15.86 5.83
CA ALA A 135 4.26 -15.81 6.42
C ALA A 135 4.30 -16.37 7.85
N ARG A 136 3.23 -16.24 8.65
CA ARG A 136 3.17 -16.76 10.02
C ARG A 136 3.26 -18.28 10.00
N ALA A 137 2.43 -18.93 9.19
CA ALA A 137 2.44 -20.39 9.08
C ALA A 137 3.73 -20.91 8.42
N ALA A 138 4.22 -20.26 7.37
CA ALA A 138 5.47 -20.66 6.72
C ALA A 138 6.67 -20.60 7.68
N LEU A 139 6.78 -19.52 8.46
CA LEU A 139 7.85 -19.36 9.45
C LEU A 139 7.70 -20.32 10.63
N ALA A 140 6.49 -20.59 11.11
CA ALA A 140 6.26 -21.54 12.19
C ALA A 140 6.65 -22.97 11.79
N ARG A 141 6.31 -23.39 10.57
CA ARG A 141 6.73 -24.71 10.04
C ARG A 141 8.24 -24.84 9.90
N TRP A 142 8.93 -23.73 9.64
CA TRP A 142 10.38 -23.71 9.54
C TRP A 142 11.06 -23.70 10.92
N ALA A 143 10.61 -22.84 11.84
CA ALA A 143 11.24 -22.61 13.14
C ALA A 143 10.75 -23.53 14.27
N GLY A 144 9.66 -24.26 14.06
CA GLY A 144 9.02 -25.09 15.09
C GLY A 144 8.23 -24.32 16.15
N VAL A 145 8.21 -22.98 16.08
CA VAL A 145 7.51 -22.09 17.02
C VAL A 145 6.91 -20.88 16.29
N ASP A 146 5.88 -20.26 16.86
CA ASP A 146 5.28 -19.05 16.30
C ASP A 146 6.17 -17.81 16.52
N LEU A 147 7.01 -17.53 15.53
CA LEU A 147 7.91 -16.37 15.52
C LEU A 147 7.17 -15.02 15.56
N THR A 148 5.88 -14.96 15.22
CA THR A 148 5.13 -13.70 15.27
C THR A 148 4.66 -13.33 16.69
N ARG A 149 4.70 -14.31 17.59
CA ARG A 149 4.35 -14.20 19.02
C ARG A 149 5.54 -14.37 19.95
N ALA A 150 6.66 -14.94 19.48
CA ALA A 150 7.92 -15.03 20.22
C ALA A 150 8.58 -13.64 20.38
N SER A 151 8.00 -12.79 21.23
CA SER A 151 8.80 -11.79 21.95
C SER A 151 9.59 -12.57 23.00
N THR A 152 10.92 -12.40 23.03
CA THR A 152 11.85 -12.98 24.03
C THR A 152 11.94 -14.51 24.09
N ALA A 153 12.73 -15.14 23.20
CA ALA A 153 13.55 -16.32 23.50
C ALA A 153 14.37 -16.74 22.26
N CYS A 154 15.38 -15.94 21.89
CA CYS A 154 16.49 -16.51 21.11
C CYS A 154 17.36 -17.32 22.07
N GLN A 155 17.09 -18.62 22.20
CA GLN A 155 18.15 -19.60 22.41
C GLN A 155 18.12 -20.51 21.19
N SER A 156 19.17 -20.40 20.39
CA SER A 156 19.44 -21.20 19.20
C SER A 156 19.48 -22.69 19.56
N PRO A 157 18.96 -23.61 18.72
CA PRO A 157 19.31 -25.02 18.82
C PRO A 157 20.62 -25.32 18.05
N PRO A 158 21.32 -26.43 18.39
CA PRO A 158 22.71 -26.72 18.01
C PRO A 158 22.92 -27.06 16.53
#